data_AF-A0A821F3D3-F1
#
_entry.id   AF-A0A821F3D3-F1
#
_cell.length_a   1.000
_cell.length_b   1.000
_cell.length_c   1.000
_cell.angle_alpha   90.00
_cell.angle_beta   90.00
_cell.angle_gamma   90.00
#
_symmetry.space_group_name_H-M   'P 1'
#
loop_
_entity.id
_entity.type
_entity.pdbx_description
1 polymer ?
#
loop_
_entity_poly.entity_id
_entity_poly.type
_entity_poly.pdbx_seq_one_letter_code
_entity_poly.pdbx_strand_id
1 'polypeptide(L)' 'MAATNYVVTVQRPTQVTALATGYFTSSTELNLIVAKNTHFEIYIIGSEGLKLVKDVCLYGRINVLKCFRLTVK' A
#
# COMPACT_ATOMS: atom_id res chain seq x y z
N MET A 1 4.90 15.53 -38.74
CA MET A 1 5.45 16.13 -37.51
C MET A 1 4.94 15.29 -36.35
N ALA A 2 5.81 14.59 -35.62
CA ALA A 2 5.37 13.66 -34.57
C ALA A 2 4.94 14.45 -33.32
N ALA A 3 3.79 14.12 -32.76
CA ALA A 3 3.30 14.75 -31.53
C ALA A 3 4.01 14.13 -30.31
N THR A 4 4.57 14.98 -29.44
CA THR A 4 5.15 14.58 -28.14
C THR A 4 4.17 14.95 -27.03
N ASN A 5 3.61 13.94 -26.36
CA ASN A 5 2.63 14.12 -25.28
C ASN A 5 3.29 13.93 -23.91
N TYR A 6 2.88 14.73 -22.93
CA TYR A 6 3.24 14.56 -21.52
C TYR A 6 1.97 14.28 -20.72
N VAL A 7 1.91 13.12 -20.05
CA VAL A 7 0.75 12.68 -19.28
C VAL A 7 1.13 12.68 -17.80
N VAL A 8 0.30 13.32 -16.97
CA VAL A 8 0.52 13.47 -15.54
C VAL A 8 -0.72 13.01 -14.77
N THR A 9 -0.51 12.45 -13.57
CA THR A 9 -1.60 12.06 -12.67
C THR A 9 -2.06 13.28 -11.87
N VAL A 10 -3.32 13.69 -12.03
CA VAL A 10 -3.91 14.78 -11.23
C VAL A 10 -4.38 14.28 -9.87
N GLN A 11 -5.10 13.15 -9.85
CA GLN A 11 -5.62 12.52 -8.64
C GLN A 11 -5.18 11.05 -8.60
N ARG A 12 -4.69 10.61 -7.44
CA ARG A 12 -4.28 9.21 -7.25
C ARG A 12 -5.51 8.28 -7.21
N PRO A 13 -5.36 7.02 -7.67
CA PRO A 13 -6.45 6.03 -7.62
C PRO A 13 -7.02 5.91 -6.21
N THR A 14 -8.32 6.11 -6.04
CA THR A 14 -8.95 6.07 -4.70
C THR A 14 -9.54 4.70 -4.36
N GLN A 15 -9.78 3.85 -5.38
CA GLN A 15 -10.34 2.52 -5.21
C GLN A 15 -9.38 1.61 -4.45
N VAL A 16 -9.85 1.00 -3.37
CA VAL A 16 -9.15 -0.08 -2.67
C VAL A 16 -9.33 -1.38 -3.44
N THR A 17 -8.22 -2.01 -3.79
CA THR A 17 -8.16 -3.24 -4.61
C THR A 17 -7.86 -4.49 -3.79
N ALA A 18 -7.02 -4.35 -2.77
CA ALA A 18 -6.67 -5.43 -1.85
C ALA A 18 -6.27 -4.85 -0.49
N LEU A 19 -6.33 -5.70 0.52
CA LEU A 19 -6.04 -5.32 1.90
C LEU A 19 -5.37 -6.49 2.61
N ALA A 20 -4.41 -6.19 3.48
CA ALA A 20 -3.75 -7.18 4.32
C ALA A 20 -3.50 -6.60 5.71
N THR A 21 -3.60 -7.43 6.73
CA THR A 21 -3.29 -7.07 8.11
C THR A 21 -2.16 -7.96 8.64
N GLY A 22 -1.34 -7.40 9.52
CA GLY A 22 -0.24 -8.14 10.14
C GLY A 22 0.79 -7.24 10.79
N TYR A 23 1.79 -7.86 11.41
CA TYR A 23 2.92 -7.20 12.07
C TYR A 23 4.03 -6.94 11.03
N PHE A 24 3.87 -5.89 10.24
CA PHE A 24 4.73 -5.59 9.08
C PHE A 24 5.83 -4.57 9.40
N THR A 25 5.51 -3.51 10.15
CA THR A 25 6.49 -2.48 10.55
C THR A 25 7.30 -2.91 11.77
N SER A 26 6.66 -3.60 12.72
CA SER A 26 7.25 -4.11 13.95
C SER A 26 6.53 -5.40 14.37
N SER A 27 7.18 -6.20 15.21
CA SER A 27 6.60 -7.41 15.81
C SER A 27 5.49 -7.14 16.84
N THR A 28 5.38 -5.91 17.33
CA THR A 28 4.44 -5.49 18.38
C THR A 28 3.27 -4.67 17.86
N GLU A 29 3.44 -4.01 16.71
CA GLU A 29 2.47 -3.08 16.15
C GLU A 29 1.65 -3.76 15.06
N LEU A 30 0.33 -3.74 15.21
CA LEU A 30 -0.56 -4.26 14.18
C LEU A 30 -0.70 -3.24 13.04
N ASN A 31 -0.44 -3.67 11.81
CA ASN A 31 -0.58 -2.84 10.64
C ASN A 31 -1.79 -3.22 9.77
N LEU A 32 -2.29 -2.20 9.08
CA LEU A 32 -3.24 -2.30 7.99
C LEU A 32 -2.57 -1.82 6.70
N ILE A 33 -2.43 -2.71 5.72
CA ILE A 33 -1.86 -2.39 4.41
C ILE A 33 -3.00 -2.34 3.40
N VAL A 34 -3.13 -1.20 2.71
CA VAL A 34 -4.20 -0.93 1.76
C VAL A 34 -3.60 -0.73 0.37
N ALA A 35 -3.95 -1.58 -0.59
CA ALA A 35 -3.50 -1.46 -1.97
C ALA A 35 -4.54 -0.73 -2.83
N LYS A 36 -4.10 0.32 -3.53
CA LYS A 36 -4.89 1.16 -4.44
C LYS A 36 -4.26 1.17 -5.83
N ASN A 37 -4.44 0.07 -6.56
CA ASN A 37 -3.93 -0.13 -7.91
C ASN A 37 -2.40 0.01 -8.04
N THR A 38 -1.90 1.22 -8.27
CA THR A 38 -0.47 1.52 -8.48
C THR A 38 0.26 2.03 -7.24
N HIS A 39 -0.42 2.16 -6.10
CA HIS A 39 0.21 2.53 -4.84
C HIS A 39 -0.40 1.75 -3.69
N PHE A 40 0.30 1.69 -2.57
CA PHE A 40 -0.21 1.12 -1.34
C PHE A 40 0.18 1.98 -0.13
N GLU A 41 -0.67 1.91 0.88
CA GLU A 41 -0.55 2.66 2.13
C GLU A 41 -0.38 1.67 3.28
N ILE A 42 0.49 2.00 4.22
CA ILE A 42 0.71 1.25 5.45
C ILE A 42 0.25 2.11 6.61
N TYR A 43 -0.67 1.57 7.40
CA TYR A 43 -1.17 2.19 8.62
C TYR A 43 -0.76 1.36 9.84
N ILE A 44 -0.55 2.02 10.98
CA ILE A 44 -0.55 1.40 12.31
C ILE A 44 -1.96 1.56 12.89
N ILE A 45 -2.47 0.48 13.47
CA ILE A 45 -3.73 0.48 14.21
C ILE A 45 -3.41 0.85 15.67
N GLY A 46 -3.83 2.05 16.08
CA GLY A 46 -3.75 2.55 17.45
C GLY A 46 -5.12 2.67 18.11
N SER A 47 -5.15 3.04 19.38
CA SER A 47 -6.40 3.29 20.12
C SER A 47 -7.19 4.49 19.59
N GLU A 48 -6.51 5.52 19.06
CA GLU A 48 -7.18 6.67 18.42
C GLU A 48 -7.68 6.39 16.99
N GLY A 49 -7.29 5.26 16.38
CA GLY A 49 -7.65 4.90 15.01
C GLY A 49 -6.44 4.53 14.15
N LEU A 50 -6.49 4.90 12.87
CA LEU A 50 -5.48 4.53 11.87
C LEU A 50 -4.47 5.66 11.67
N LYS A 51 -3.20 5.38 11.97
CA LYS A 51 -2.11 6.31 11.72
C LYS A 51 -1.36 5.90 10.46
N LEU A 52 -1.35 6.76 9.44
CA LEU A 52 -0.56 6.53 8.23
C LEU A 52 0.93 6.57 8.56
N VAL A 53 1.65 5.49 8.23
CA VAL A 53 3.10 5.39 8.39
C VAL A 53 3.80 5.70 7.09
N LYS A 54 3.33 5.06 6.00
CA LYS A 54 3.97 5.18 4.70
C LYS A 54 2.98 5.04 3.57
N ASP A 55 3.25 5.78 2.51
CA ASP A 55 2.55 5.74 1.23
C ASP A 55 3.60 5.54 0.14
N VAL A 56 3.43 4.52 -0.70
CA VAL A 56 4.42 4.06 -1.67
C VAL A 56 3.77 3.85 -3.03
N CYS A 57 4.29 4.56 -4.03
CA CYS A 57 3.93 4.37 -5.43
C CYS A 57 4.81 3.29 -6.08
N LEU A 58 4.21 2.49 -6.97
CA LEU A 58 4.86 1.44 -7.74
C LEU A 58 4.74 1.75 -9.23
N TYR A 59 5.77 1.41 -10.00
CA TYR A 59 5.72 1.40 -11.47
C TYR A 59 5.09 0.10 -11.98
N GLY A 60 3.90 -0.20 -11.49
CA GLY A 60 3.16 -1.42 -11.81
C GLY A 60 1.84 -1.49 -11.06
N ARG A 61 1.00 -2.47 -11.43
CA ARG A 61 -0.29 -2.72 -10.78
C ARG A 61 -0.14 -3.82 -9.73
N ILE A 62 -0.64 -3.57 -8.53
CA ILE A 62 -0.73 -4.55 -7.46
C ILE A 62 -1.84 -5.54 -7.80
N ASN A 63 -1.46 -6.79 -8.09
CA ASN A 63 -2.41 -7.86 -8.39
C ASN A 63 -2.60 -8.83 -7.20
N VAL A 64 -1.57 -8.99 -6.36
CA VAL A 64 -1.59 -9.83 -5.17
C VAL A 64 -0.94 -9.08 -4.02
N LEU A 65 -1.59 -9.08 -2.86
CA LEU A 65 -1.08 -8.50 -1.61
C LEU A 65 -1.21 -9.55 -0.51
N LYS A 66 -0.09 -10.02 0.06
CA LYS A 66 -0.07 -10.98 1.17
C LYS A 66 1.03 -10.64 2.16
N CYS A 67 0.67 -10.58 3.44
CA CYS A 67 1.64 -10.55 4.53
C CYS A 67 1.93 -11.98 4.99
N PHE A 68 3.20 -12.31 5.20
CA PHE A 68 3.60 -13.61 5.74
C PHE A 68 4.78 -13.43 6.70
N ARG A 69 4.92 -14.38 7.64
CA ARG A 69 6.05 -14.47 8.55
C ARG A 69 6.71 -15.82 8.32
N LEU A 70 7.99 -15.82 7.97
CA LEU A 70 8.74 -17.07 7.82
C LEU A 70 8.96 -17.68 9.21
N THR A 71 8.57 -18.94 9.38
CA THR A 71 8.96 -19.74 10.53
C THR A 71 10.04 -20.70 10.08
N VAL A 72 11.26 -20.52 10.57
CA VAL A 72 12.32 -21.53 10.44
C VAL A 72 12.13 -22.51 11.60
N LYS A 73 11.94 -23.79 11.29
CA LYS A 73 11.90 -24.87 12.28
C LYS A 73 13.31 -25.23 12.72
#